data_AF-A0A2W4YBK8-F1
#
_entry.id   AF-A0A2W4YBK8-F1
#
_cell.length_a   1.000
_cell.length_b   1.000
_cell.length_c   1.000
_cell.angle_alpha   90.00
_cell.angle_beta   90.00
_cell.angle_gamma   90.00
#
_symmetry.space_group_name_H-M   'P 1'
#
loop_
_entity.id
_entity.type
_entity.pdbx_description
1 polymer ?
#
loop_
_entity_poly.entity_id
_entity_poly.type
_entity_poly.pdbx_seq_one_letter_code
_entity_poly.pdbx_strand_id
1 'polypeptide(L)'
;MAVPLQRGRTALPRRRAYVILFSSDLTLAATVLVDYYRLRFQIEFNFRDAKQFWGLEDFMTVKPTTVTNAASLAFFMVNLSHCLLKSFRLNHPQASILDLKAYARGHRYAAEIINLLPQKPKPGFWSQALNRLTNLGRIHPAPSLSNSA
;
A
#
# COMPACT_ATOMS: atom_id res chain seq x y z
N MET A 1 11.83 44.01 -42.54
CA MET A 1 12.47 44.38 -41.26
C MET A 1 11.53 43.91 -40.15
N ALA A 2 11.80 42.73 -39.58
CA ALA A 2 10.94 42.10 -38.57
C ALA A 2 11.63 42.18 -37.21
N VAL A 3 10.97 42.81 -36.23
CA VAL A 3 11.43 42.87 -34.84
C VAL A 3 11.03 41.57 -34.14
N PRO A 4 11.95 40.83 -33.51
CA PRO A 4 11.59 39.62 -32.78
C PRO A 4 11.05 39.99 -31.38
N LEU A 5 9.83 39.55 -31.09
CA LEU A 5 9.24 39.58 -29.74
C LEU A 5 9.93 38.52 -28.86
N GLN A 6 10.85 38.94 -27.99
CA GLN A 6 11.34 38.10 -26.90
C GLN A 6 10.25 37.97 -25.81
N ARG A 7 9.58 36.82 -25.75
CA ARG A 7 8.78 36.43 -24.57
C ARG A 7 9.72 36.11 -23.42
N GLY A 8 9.96 37.09 -22.55
CA GLY A 8 10.56 36.86 -21.24
C GLY A 8 9.66 35.95 -20.40
N ARG A 9 10.07 34.71 -20.18
CA ARG A 9 9.50 33.85 -19.12
C ARG A 9 10.05 34.34 -17.79
N THR A 10 9.37 35.28 -17.15
CA THR A 10 9.63 35.63 -15.74
C THR A 10 9.15 34.47 -14.86
N ALA A 11 10.05 33.91 -14.04
CA ALA A 11 9.73 32.88 -13.06
C ALA A 11 8.63 33.39 -12.11
N LEU A 12 7.57 32.59 -11.92
CA LEU A 12 6.49 32.93 -10.98
C LEU A 12 7.06 32.99 -9.55
N PRO A 13 6.64 33.96 -8.71
CA PRO A 13 7.12 34.08 -7.34
C PRO A 13 6.81 32.80 -6.55
N ARG A 14 7.77 32.32 -5.75
CA ARG A 14 7.58 31.18 -4.84
C ARG A 14 6.42 31.48 -3.90
N ARG A 15 5.28 30.81 -4.11
CA ARG A 15 4.13 30.85 -3.18
C ARG A 15 4.57 30.28 -1.84
N ARG A 16 4.41 31.08 -0.79
CA ARG A 16 4.56 30.65 0.61
C ARG A 16 3.16 30.41 1.18
N ALA A 17 3.00 29.33 1.92
CA ALA A 17 1.80 29.04 2.70
C ALA A 17 2.19 28.97 4.19
N TYR A 18 1.32 29.48 5.05
CA TYR A 18 1.49 29.37 6.50
C TYR A 18 0.67 28.16 6.99
N VAL A 19 1.25 27.38 7.89
CA VAL A 19 0.57 26.27 8.57
C VAL A 19 0.47 26.64 10.04
N ILE A 20 -0.75 26.72 10.55
CA ILE A 20 -1.03 27.06 11.95
C ILE A 20 -1.48 25.77 12.66
N LEU A 21 -0.79 25.40 13.73
CA LEU A 21 -1.06 24.20 14.52
C LEU A 21 -1.53 24.60 15.92
N PHE A 22 -2.55 23.92 16.44
CA PHE A 22 -3.09 24.14 17.78
C PHE A 22 -2.97 22.87 18.63
N SER A 23 -2.83 23.07 19.94
CA SER A 23 -2.81 22.02 20.97
C SER A 23 -3.63 22.47 22.17
N SER A 24 -4.37 21.56 22.80
CA SER A 24 -4.99 21.79 24.11
C SER A 24 -4.01 21.54 25.26
N ASP A 25 -2.90 20.85 25.00
CA ASP A 25 -1.82 20.64 25.96
C ASP A 25 -0.88 21.84 25.94
N LEU A 26 -0.88 22.61 27.04
CA LEU A 26 -0.07 23.81 27.23
C LEU A 26 1.40 23.52 27.52
N THR A 27 1.72 22.27 27.88
CA THR A 27 3.08 21.83 28.23
C THR A 27 3.80 21.16 27.07
N LEU A 28 3.07 20.86 25.98
CA LEU A 28 3.61 20.17 24.81
C LEU A 28 4.62 21.04 24.06
N ALA A 29 5.83 20.51 23.87
CA ALA A 29 6.85 21.18 23.08
C ALA A 29 6.41 21.33 21.61
N ALA A 30 6.73 22.49 21.01
CA ALA A 30 6.34 22.80 19.63
C ALA A 30 6.88 21.78 18.60
N THR A 31 8.07 21.21 18.82
CA THR A 31 8.64 20.16 17.98
C THR A 31 7.80 18.89 17.99
N VAL A 32 7.36 18.47 19.17
CA VAL A 32 6.49 17.30 19.35
C VAL A 32 5.12 17.54 18.72
N LEU A 33 4.56 18.76 18.84
CA LEU A 33 3.31 19.13 18.18
C LEU A 33 3.43 18.96 16.66
N VAL A 34 4.53 19.42 16.06
CA VAL A 34 4.77 19.24 14.62
C VAL A 34 4.84 17.75 14.27
N ASP A 35 5.52 16.93 15.08
CA ASP A 35 5.63 15.49 14.84
C ASP A 35 4.28 14.78 14.95
N TYR A 36 3.43 15.14 15.92
CA TYR A 36 2.07 14.60 16.02
C TYR A 36 1.21 14.95 14.80
N TYR A 37 1.28 16.19 14.33
CA TYR A 37 0.55 16.58 13.12
C TYR A 37 1.09 15.88 11.85
N ARG A 38 2.38 15.51 11.81
CA ARG A 38 2.91 14.66 10.73
C ARG A 38 2.32 13.26 10.75
N LEU A 39 2.09 12.69 11.93
CA LEU A 39 1.47 11.37 12.09
C LEU A 39 0.00 11.35 11.63
N ARG A 40 -0.70 12.49 11.61
CA ARG A 40 -2.10 12.57 11.16
C ARG A 40 -2.31 11.98 9.77
N PHE A 41 -1.35 12.12 8.86
CA PHE A 41 -1.44 11.53 7.52
C PHE A 41 -1.55 10.00 7.52
N GLN A 42 -1.16 9.32 8.60
CA GLN A 42 -1.27 7.87 8.70
C GLN A 42 -2.73 7.40 8.63
N ILE A 43 -3.69 8.17 9.13
CA ILE A 43 -5.10 7.79 9.04
C ILE A 43 -5.57 7.70 7.59
N GLU A 44 -5.03 8.53 6.70
CA GLU A 44 -5.38 8.53 5.28
C GLU A 44 -4.94 7.23 4.60
N PHE A 45 -3.83 6.63 5.04
CA PHE A 45 -3.41 5.33 4.54
C PHE A 45 -4.43 4.24 4.89
N ASN A 46 -4.98 4.25 6.11
CA ASN A 46 -6.03 3.30 6.50
C ASN A 46 -7.27 3.43 5.62
N PHE A 47 -7.72 4.67 5.34
CA PHE A 47 -8.84 4.90 4.44
C PHE A 47 -8.53 4.48 3.00
N ARG A 48 -7.32 4.76 2.51
CA ARG A 48 -6.90 4.36 1.17
C ARG A 48 -6.87 2.85 1.01
N ASP A 49 -6.30 2.13 1.98
CA ASP A 49 -6.25 0.66 1.95
C ASP A 49 -7.65 0.05 2.06
N ALA A 50 -8.51 0.61 2.92
CA ALA A 50 -9.90 0.18 3.05
C ALA A 50 -10.68 0.34 1.74
N LYS A 51 -10.53 1.47 1.05
CA LYS A 51 -11.15 1.73 -0.25
C LYS A 51 -10.60 0.80 -1.32
N GLN A 52 -9.29 0.86 -1.53
CA GLN A 52 -8.65 0.23 -2.67
C GLN A 52 -8.71 -1.30 -2.63
N PHE A 53 -8.76 -1.91 -1.43
CA PHE A 53 -8.57 -3.36 -1.27
C PHE A 53 -9.65 -4.08 -0.49
N TRP A 54 -10.37 -3.39 0.38
CA TRP A 54 -11.32 -4.02 1.31
C TRP A 54 -12.77 -3.62 1.06
N GLY A 55 -13.04 -3.01 -0.09
CA GLY A 55 -14.39 -2.79 -0.59
C GLY A 55 -15.13 -1.64 0.09
N LEU A 56 -14.42 -0.73 0.80
CA LEU A 56 -15.06 0.44 1.42
C LEU A 56 -15.73 1.36 0.38
N GLU A 57 -15.30 1.31 -0.88
CA GLU A 57 -15.93 2.07 -1.98
C GLU A 57 -16.76 1.21 -2.95
N ASP A 58 -16.75 -0.12 -2.79
CA ASP A 58 -17.40 -1.05 -3.72
C ASP A 58 -18.81 -1.47 -3.26
N PHE A 59 -19.15 -1.32 -1.98
CA PHE A 59 -20.48 -1.70 -1.51
C PHE A 59 -21.55 -0.69 -1.98
N MET A 60 -22.67 -1.20 -2.50
CA MET A 60 -23.79 -0.38 -2.98
C MET A 60 -25.01 -0.44 -2.05
N THR A 61 -24.82 -0.88 -0.81
CA THR A 61 -25.90 -1.12 0.13
C THR A 61 -26.42 0.20 0.70
N VAL A 62 -27.74 0.36 0.82
CA VAL A 62 -28.37 1.60 1.33
C VAL A 62 -29.00 1.46 2.73
N LYS A 63 -29.12 0.22 3.23
CA LYS A 63 -29.67 -0.04 4.57
C LYS A 63 -28.63 0.34 5.64
N PRO A 64 -28.96 1.14 6.66
CA PRO A 64 -28.00 1.64 7.65
C PRO A 64 -27.14 0.54 8.28
N THR A 65 -27.75 -0.56 8.74
CA THR A 65 -27.02 -1.68 9.34
C THR A 65 -26.03 -2.32 8.38
N THR A 66 -26.41 -2.48 7.11
CA THR A 66 -25.55 -3.11 6.10
C THR A 66 -24.38 -2.20 5.73
N VAL A 67 -24.61 -0.88 5.63
CA VAL A 67 -23.55 0.12 5.43
C VAL A 67 -22.55 0.07 6.58
N THR A 68 -23.05 0.07 7.84
CA THR A 68 -22.19 -0.02 9.02
C THR A 68 -21.38 -1.31 9.03
N ASN A 69 -21.99 -2.44 8.70
CA ASN A 69 -21.30 -3.73 8.66
C ASN A 69 -20.22 -3.77 7.57
N ALA A 70 -20.52 -3.25 6.38
CA ALA A 70 -19.57 -3.20 5.27
C ALA A 70 -18.36 -2.31 5.61
N ALA A 71 -18.61 -1.09 6.13
CA ALA A 71 -17.54 -0.20 6.56
C ALA A 71 -16.70 -0.82 7.70
N SER A 72 -17.34 -1.41 8.70
CA SER A 72 -16.65 -2.07 9.82
C SER A 72 -15.80 -3.24 9.36
N LEU A 73 -16.31 -4.06 8.43
CA LEU A 73 -15.56 -5.16 7.84
C LEU A 73 -14.34 -4.65 7.06
N ALA A 74 -14.48 -3.59 6.27
CA ALA A 74 -13.37 -3.03 5.51
C ALA A 74 -12.23 -2.57 6.44
N PHE A 75 -12.54 -1.83 7.51
CA PHE A 75 -11.53 -1.41 8.48
C PHE A 75 -10.99 -2.56 9.35
N PHE A 76 -11.82 -3.57 9.65
CA PHE A 76 -11.36 -4.78 10.29
C PHE A 76 -10.29 -5.48 9.43
N MET A 77 -10.51 -5.59 8.11
CA MET A 77 -9.56 -6.21 7.20
C MET A 77 -8.26 -5.40 7.07
N VAL A 78 -8.29 -4.07 7.19
CA VAL A 78 -7.07 -3.24 7.32
C VAL A 78 -6.28 -3.65 8.57
N ASN A 79 -6.93 -3.70 9.73
CA ASN A 79 -6.28 -4.09 10.99
C ASN A 79 -5.72 -5.52 10.94
N LEU A 80 -6.49 -6.46 10.40
CA LEU A 80 -6.04 -7.83 10.19
C LEU A 80 -4.78 -7.87 9.32
N SER A 81 -4.75 -7.09 8.24
CA SER A 81 -3.60 -7.02 7.34
C SER A 81 -2.36 -6.46 8.02
N HIS A 82 -2.49 -5.47 8.92
CA HIS A 82 -1.37 -5.00 9.73
C HIS A 82 -0.86 -6.05 10.73
N CYS A 83 -1.75 -6.84 11.33
CA CYS A 83 -1.38 -7.96 12.19
C CYS A 83 -0.57 -9.02 11.41
N LEU A 84 -1.08 -9.41 10.24
CA LEU A 84 -0.39 -10.35 9.34
C LEU A 84 0.96 -9.80 8.87
N LEU A 85 1.03 -8.50 8.56
CA LEU A 85 2.25 -7.83 8.13
C LEU A 85 3.33 -7.87 9.22
N LYS A 86 2.95 -7.75 10.50
CA LYS A 86 3.90 -7.85 11.62
C LYS A 86 4.60 -9.20 11.63
N SER A 87 3.86 -10.30 11.47
CA SER A 87 4.43 -11.65 11.38
C SER A 87 5.23 -11.84 10.09
N PHE A 88 4.75 -11.33 8.97
CA PHE A 88 5.43 -11.41 7.68
C PHE A 88 6.79 -10.70 7.68
N ARG A 89 6.91 -9.59 8.42
CA ARG A 89 8.15 -8.82 8.57
C ARG A 89 9.25 -9.55 9.32
N LEU A 90 8.96 -10.62 10.05
CA LEU A 90 9.99 -11.45 10.68
C LEU A 90 10.94 -12.04 9.63
N ASN A 91 10.40 -12.42 8.46
CA ASN A 91 11.18 -12.97 7.35
C ASN A 91 11.45 -11.93 6.25
N HIS A 92 10.70 -10.83 6.24
CA HIS A 92 10.81 -9.76 5.25
C HIS A 92 10.80 -8.37 5.94
N PRO A 93 11.90 -7.94 6.57
CA PRO A 93 11.90 -6.77 7.45
C PRO A 93 11.38 -5.47 6.81
N GLN A 94 11.64 -5.29 5.52
CA GLN A 94 11.23 -4.09 4.77
C GLN A 94 9.86 -4.22 4.11
N ALA A 95 9.13 -5.32 4.31
CA ALA A 95 7.85 -5.53 3.65
C ALA A 95 6.82 -4.46 4.02
N SER A 96 6.10 -4.00 3.00
CA SER A 96 4.91 -3.16 3.08
C SER A 96 3.63 -3.99 3.01
N ILE A 97 2.48 -3.33 3.20
CA ILE A 97 1.16 -3.98 3.03
C ILE A 97 0.95 -4.47 1.59
N LEU A 98 1.51 -3.74 0.61
CA LEU A 98 1.47 -4.10 -0.81
C LEU A 98 2.29 -5.35 -1.09
N ASP A 99 3.40 -5.54 -0.38
CA ASP A 99 4.23 -6.75 -0.51
C ASP A 99 3.53 -7.99 0.06
N LEU A 100 2.88 -7.86 1.22
CA LEU A 100 2.06 -8.93 1.80
C LEU A 100 0.94 -9.35 0.84
N LYS A 101 0.30 -8.37 0.20
CA LYS A 101 -0.76 -8.59 -0.77
C LYS A 101 -0.25 -9.26 -2.05
N ALA A 102 0.86 -8.78 -2.60
CA ALA A 102 1.51 -9.38 -3.77
C ALA A 102 1.90 -10.83 -3.48
N TYR A 103 2.40 -11.10 -2.29
CA TYR A 103 2.68 -12.46 -1.81
C TYR A 103 1.41 -13.34 -1.80
N ALA A 104 0.34 -12.90 -1.14
CA ALA A 104 -0.91 -13.67 -1.07
C ALA A 104 -1.52 -13.94 -2.46
N ARG A 105 -1.54 -12.93 -3.34
CA ARG A 105 -2.01 -13.07 -4.74
C ARG A 105 -1.13 -14.01 -5.54
N GLY A 106 0.19 -13.89 -5.42
CA GLY A 106 1.15 -14.76 -6.09
C GLY A 106 0.94 -16.23 -5.72
N HIS A 107 0.69 -16.52 -4.44
CA HIS A 107 0.33 -17.87 -3.99
C HIS A 107 -0.99 -18.36 -4.61
N ARG A 108 -2.04 -17.53 -4.60
CA ARG A 108 -3.35 -17.92 -5.17
C ARG A 108 -3.27 -18.18 -6.67
N TYR A 109 -2.54 -17.33 -7.41
CA TYR A 109 -2.36 -17.47 -8.85
C TYR A 109 -1.48 -18.67 -9.20
N ALA A 110 -0.40 -18.91 -8.45
CA ALA A 110 0.43 -20.10 -8.65
C ALA A 110 -0.38 -21.38 -8.50
N ALA A 111 -1.21 -21.46 -7.45
CA ALA A 111 -2.09 -22.60 -7.22
C ALA A 111 -3.08 -22.80 -8.38
N GLU A 112 -3.68 -21.72 -8.89
CA GLU A 112 -4.63 -21.80 -10.00
C GLU A 112 -3.96 -22.24 -11.30
N ILE A 113 -2.81 -21.66 -11.65
CA ILE A 113 -2.04 -22.01 -12.85
C ILE A 113 -1.72 -23.50 -12.87
N ILE A 114 -1.44 -24.09 -11.71
CA ILE A 114 -1.04 -25.50 -11.63
C ILE A 114 -2.21 -26.44 -11.83
N ASN A 115 -3.41 -26.06 -11.38
CA ASN A 115 -4.62 -26.81 -11.70
C ASN A 115 -4.91 -26.81 -13.21
N LEU A 116 -4.37 -25.84 -13.95
CA LEU A 116 -4.53 -25.73 -15.40
C LEU A 116 -3.42 -26.46 -16.19
N LEU A 117 -2.36 -26.95 -15.54
CA LEU A 117 -1.27 -27.61 -16.24
C LEU A 117 -1.69 -29.01 -16.72
N PRO A 118 -1.49 -29.35 -18.00
CA PRO A 118 -1.85 -30.66 -18.54
C PRO A 118 -0.97 -31.79 -18.02
N GLN A 119 0.22 -31.48 -17.49
CA GLN A 119 1.15 -32.44 -16.92
C GLN A 119 1.74 -31.92 -15.61
N LYS A 120 2.10 -32.84 -14.70
CA LYS A 120 2.73 -32.46 -13.43
C LYS A 120 4.07 -31.75 -13.70
N PRO A 121 4.31 -30.57 -13.11
CA PRO A 121 5.53 -29.84 -13.34
C PRO A 121 6.74 -30.53 -12.71
N LYS A 122 7.93 -30.23 -13.24
CA LYS A 122 9.21 -30.75 -12.74
C LYS A 122 9.42 -30.38 -11.26
N PRO A 123 10.15 -31.20 -10.48
CA PRO A 123 10.58 -30.82 -9.14
C PRO A 123 11.28 -29.45 -9.15
N GLY A 124 11.00 -28.61 -8.16
CA GLY A 124 11.56 -27.25 -8.07
C GLY A 124 10.85 -26.18 -8.90
N PHE A 125 9.98 -26.54 -9.84
CA PHE A 125 9.16 -25.55 -10.57
C PHE A 125 8.29 -24.71 -9.62
N TRP A 126 7.77 -25.35 -8.56
CA TRP A 126 6.92 -24.70 -7.56
C TRP A 126 7.60 -23.51 -6.88
N SER A 127 8.82 -23.69 -6.38
CA SER A 127 9.54 -22.66 -5.66
C SER A 127 9.93 -21.50 -6.59
N GLN A 128 10.31 -21.81 -7.84
CA GLN A 128 10.59 -20.82 -8.86
C GLN A 128 9.34 -20.02 -9.27
N ALA A 129 8.23 -20.70 -9.54
CA ALA A 129 6.97 -20.06 -9.92
C ALA A 129 6.44 -19.18 -8.79
N LEU A 130 6.44 -19.67 -7.55
CA LEU A 130 6.03 -18.90 -6.37
C LEU A 130 6.95 -17.69 -6.15
N ASN A 131 8.27 -17.86 -6.19
CA ASN A 131 9.20 -16.74 -6.03
C ASN A 131 8.96 -15.66 -7.09
N ARG A 132 8.79 -16.07 -8.36
CA ARG A 132 8.54 -15.14 -9.47
C ARG A 132 7.20 -14.44 -9.32
N LEU A 133 6.11 -15.18 -9.12
CA LEU A 133 4.75 -14.65 -9.06
C LEU A 133 4.54 -13.76 -7.83
N THR A 134 5.07 -14.15 -6.68
CA THR A 134 4.98 -13.33 -5.46
C THR A 134 5.80 -12.06 -5.57
N ASN A 135 6.88 -12.02 -6.37
CA ASN A 135 7.70 -10.83 -6.58
C ASN A 135 7.14 -9.83 -7.61
N LEU A 136 6.28 -10.24 -8.55
CA LEU A 136 5.78 -9.36 -9.64
C LEU A 136 5.10 -8.06 -9.15
N GLY A 137 4.44 -8.10 -7.98
CA GLY A 137 3.72 -6.96 -7.42
C GLY A 137 4.38 -6.34 -6.19
N ARG A 138 5.59 -6.77 -5.82
CA ARG A 138 6.28 -6.29 -4.62
C ARG A 138 7.01 -4.98 -4.89
N ILE A 139 6.94 -4.08 -3.92
CA ILE A 139 7.81 -2.91 -3.83
C ILE A 139 9.19 -3.35 -3.32
N HIS A 140 9.20 -4.28 -2.35
CA HIS A 140 10.42 -4.83 -1.77
C HIS A 140 10.57 -6.29 -2.21
N PRO A 141 11.36 -6.56 -3.27
CA PRO A 141 11.51 -7.90 -3.79
C PRO A 141 12.17 -8.81 -2.77
N ALA A 142 11.65 -10.03 -2.64
CA ALA A 142 12.31 -11.09 -1.89
C ALA A 142 13.51 -11.62 -2.70
N PRO A 143 14.56 -12.11 -2.03
CA PRO A 143 15.71 -12.70 -2.71
C PRO A 143 15.27 -13.72 -3.75
N SER A 144 15.77 -13.59 -4.98
CA SER A 144 15.54 -14.59 -6.01
C SER A 144 16.22 -15.89 -5.59
N LEU A 145 15.47 -17.00 -5.60
CA LEU A 145 16.10 -18.31 -5.51
C LEU A 145 17.02 -18.46 -6.73
N SER A 146 18.32 -18.61 -6.49
CA SER A 146 19.29 -18.83 -7.56
C SER A 146 18.91 -20.10 -8.31
N ASN A 147 18.98 -20.06 -9.64
CA ASN A 147 18.93 -21.25 -10.48
C ASN A 147 20.21 -22.07 -10.24
N SER A 148 20.32 -22.77 -9.12
CA SER A 148 21.25 -23.89 -9.02
C SER A 148 20.65 -25.02 -9.85
N ALA A 149 21.26 -25.22 -11.01
CA ALA A 149 21.01 -26.27 -11.98
C ALA A 149 21.11 -27.67 -11.36
#